data_AF-A0A5B3FPQ4-F1
#
_entry.id   AF-A0A5B3FPQ4-F1
#
_cell.length_a   1.000
_cell.length_b   1.000
_cell.length_c   1.000
_cell.angle_alpha   90.00
_cell.angle_beta   90.00
_cell.angle_gamma   90.00
#
_symmetry.space_group_name_H-M   'P 1'
#
loop_
_entity.id
_entity.type
_entity.pdbx_description
1 polymer ?
#
loop_
_entity_poly.entity_id
_entity_poly.type
_entity_poly.pdbx_seq_one_letter_code
_entity_poly.pdbx_strand_id
1 'polypeptide(L)'
;MFALVDGNSFFASCEKVFRPDLTDRPVIVLSNNDGCVVARSKEAKQLGIKMCQPYFQIEEFCIRENVAVFSSNYELYANLSGRMMSTIASQVDCIDPYSIDECFANMSGYEGLGTDLTQLGFQIKDKVFKDVGIPTCVGIAPTKTLAKYCNHLAKHYAGLKGVCNWLDLTPQRQAKALACEPVSEIWGVGRRYTEHLEKMGIRTALDLACAD
;
A
#
# COMPACT_ATOMS: atom_id res chain seq x y z
N MET A 1 6.03 -8.18 -16.92
CA MET A 1 5.71 -8.48 -15.51
C MET A 1 6.07 -7.28 -14.66
N PHE A 2 5.17 -6.87 -13.77
CA PHE A 2 5.37 -5.73 -12.87
C PHE A 2 5.20 -6.17 -11.42
N ALA A 3 5.99 -5.58 -10.53
CA ALA A 3 5.75 -5.62 -9.09
C ALA A 3 5.52 -4.21 -8.56
N LEU A 4 4.36 -3.96 -7.97
CA LEU A 4 4.15 -2.74 -7.20
C LEU A 4 4.65 -2.97 -5.77
N VAL A 5 5.64 -2.18 -5.37
CA VAL A 5 6.13 -2.10 -3.99
C VAL A 5 5.56 -0.84 -3.36
N ASP A 6 4.95 -0.96 -2.18
CA ASP A 6 4.18 0.10 -1.53
C ASP A 6 4.45 0.14 -0.03
N GLY A 7 4.80 1.33 0.48
CA GLY A 7 5.06 1.65 1.88
C GLY A 7 3.79 1.75 2.72
N ASN A 8 3.62 0.82 3.65
CA ASN A 8 2.42 0.76 4.48
C ASN A 8 2.35 1.95 5.44
N SER A 9 1.26 2.72 5.37
CA SER A 9 1.00 3.87 6.25
C SER A 9 2.20 4.84 6.29
N PHE A 10 2.76 5.13 5.10
CA PHE A 10 4.14 5.59 4.93
C PHE A 10 4.59 6.69 5.89
N PHE A 11 3.91 7.84 5.98
CA PHE A 11 4.35 8.92 6.88
C PHE A 11 4.30 8.51 8.36
N ALA A 12 3.27 7.78 8.79
CA ALA A 12 3.19 7.27 10.16
C ALA A 12 4.30 6.24 10.43
N SER A 13 4.67 5.42 9.43
CA SER A 13 5.81 4.50 9.53
C SER A 13 7.14 5.24 9.59
N CYS A 14 7.31 6.35 8.85
CA CYS A 14 8.49 7.20 8.89
C CYS A 14 8.77 7.73 10.31
N GLU A 15 7.73 8.21 11.00
CA GLU A 15 7.85 8.68 12.39
C GLU A 15 8.24 7.56 13.38
N LYS A 16 7.97 6.29 13.03
CA LYS A 16 8.28 5.13 13.86
C LYS A 16 9.70 4.59 13.65
N VAL A 17 10.35 4.84 12.51
CA VAL A 17 11.64 4.22 12.14
C VAL A 17 12.71 4.37 13.23
N PHE A 18 12.82 5.54 13.83
CA PHE A 18 13.82 5.84 14.86
C PHE A 18 13.24 5.89 16.28
N ARG A 19 12.02 5.39 16.48
CA ARG A 19 11.24 5.55 17.72
C ARG A 19 10.66 4.22 18.19
N PRO A 20 11.47 3.36 18.84
CA PRO A 20 11.01 2.07 19.36
C PRO A 20 9.84 2.19 20.35
N ASP A 21 9.73 3.33 21.05
CA ASP A 21 8.63 3.66 21.96
C ASP A 21 7.28 3.83 21.25
N LEU A 22 7.27 3.94 19.91
CA LEU A 22 6.06 4.04 19.10
C LEU A 22 5.63 2.71 18.46
N THR A 23 6.35 1.61 18.70
CA THR A 23 6.13 0.31 18.03
C THR A 23 4.66 -0.13 18.05
N ASP A 24 4.00 -0.07 19.22
CA ASP A 24 2.59 -0.46 19.39
C ASP A 24 1.68 0.74 19.69
N ARG A 25 2.22 1.96 19.64
CA ARG A 25 1.45 3.19 19.91
C ARG A 25 0.74 3.65 18.63
N PRO A 26 -0.55 4.04 18.70
CA PRO A 26 -1.22 4.71 17.60
C PRO A 26 -0.50 5.99 17.20
N VAL A 27 -0.06 6.05 15.95
CA VAL A 27 0.55 7.24 15.33
C VAL A 27 -0.36 7.82 14.26
N ILE A 28 -0.52 9.14 14.28
CA ILE A 28 -1.10 9.93 13.18
C ILE A 28 -0.16 11.05 12.76
N VAL A 29 -0.20 11.39 11.47
CA VAL A 29 0.47 12.57 10.91
C VAL A 29 -0.59 13.53 10.40
N LEU A 30 -0.44 14.81 10.72
CA LEU A 30 -1.34 15.89 10.33
C LEU A 30 -0.80 16.64 9.10
N SER A 31 -1.71 17.30 8.37
CA SER A 31 -1.36 18.15 7.21
C SER A 31 -0.51 19.35 7.63
N ASN A 32 -0.07 20.14 6.65
CA ASN A 32 0.43 21.49 6.92
C ASN A 32 -0.54 22.28 7.80
N ASN A 33 0.01 23.01 8.76
CA ASN A 33 -0.74 23.75 9.79
C ASN A 33 -1.67 22.87 10.65
N ASP A 34 -1.42 21.57 10.72
CA ASP A 34 -2.11 20.61 11.59
C ASP A 34 -3.64 20.55 11.39
N GLY A 35 -4.11 20.87 10.18
CA GLY A 35 -5.54 20.98 9.88
C GLY A 35 -6.29 19.65 9.94
N CYS A 36 -5.77 18.60 9.32
CA CYS A 36 -6.43 17.29 9.27
C CYS A 36 -5.43 16.13 9.23
N VAL A 37 -5.93 14.92 9.53
CA VAL A 37 -5.14 13.70 9.51
C VAL A 37 -4.80 13.27 8.07
N VAL A 38 -3.51 13.19 7.75
CA VAL A 38 -2.98 12.79 6.42
C VAL A 38 -2.27 11.44 6.40
N ALA A 39 -1.91 10.88 7.56
CA ALA A 39 -1.48 9.49 7.64
C ALA A 39 -1.85 8.88 8.98
N ARG A 40 -2.07 7.57 9.00
CA ARG A 40 -2.53 6.82 10.16
C ARG A 40 -1.87 5.45 10.18
N SER A 41 -1.20 5.14 11.28
CA SER A 41 -0.73 3.80 11.60
C SER A 41 -1.87 2.78 11.65
N LYS A 42 -1.54 1.48 11.65
CA LYS A 42 -2.53 0.40 11.76
C LYS A 42 -3.34 0.52 13.06
N GLU A 43 -2.65 0.83 14.15
CA GLU A 43 -3.23 1.00 15.49
C GLU A 43 -4.20 2.19 15.51
N ALA A 44 -3.83 3.31 14.87
CA ALA A 44 -4.72 4.47 14.74
C ALA A 44 -5.97 4.19 13.87
N LYS A 45 -5.86 3.36 12.83
CA LYS A 45 -7.02 2.92 12.03
C LYS A 45 -7.96 2.05 12.87
N GLN A 46 -7.44 1.20 13.74
CA GLN A 46 -8.24 0.36 14.64
C GLN A 46 -9.01 1.18 15.67
N LEU A 47 -8.49 2.35 16.08
CA LEU A 47 -9.21 3.33 16.91
C LEU A 47 -10.32 4.08 16.15
N GLY A 48 -10.49 3.84 14.84
CA GLY A 48 -11.54 4.46 14.04
C GLY A 48 -11.23 5.88 13.56
N ILE A 49 -10.00 6.38 13.75
CA ILE A 49 -9.58 7.68 13.21
C ILE A 49 -9.64 7.64 11.70
N LYS A 50 -10.33 8.59 11.06
CA LYS A 50 -10.60 8.61 9.61
C LYS A 50 -9.57 9.42 8.84
N MET A 51 -9.48 9.16 7.53
CA MET A 51 -8.64 9.95 6.62
C MET A 51 -9.22 11.35 6.49
N CYS A 52 -8.37 12.37 6.42
CA CYS A 52 -8.78 13.77 6.27
C CYS A 52 -9.72 14.25 7.39
N GLN A 53 -9.77 13.55 8.53
CA GLN A 53 -10.54 13.98 9.69
C GLN A 53 -9.89 15.25 10.27
N PRO A 54 -10.64 16.34 10.49
CA PRO A 54 -10.08 17.55 11.09
C PRO A 54 -9.56 17.27 12.50
N TYR A 55 -8.34 17.72 12.80
CA TYR A 55 -7.68 17.37 14.06
C TYR A 55 -8.42 17.92 15.28
N PHE A 56 -8.93 19.16 15.18
CA PHE A 56 -9.69 19.80 16.26
C PHE A 56 -10.93 19.00 16.72
N GLN A 57 -11.47 18.13 15.87
CA GLN A 57 -12.62 17.28 16.22
C GLN A 57 -12.23 16.04 17.02
N ILE A 58 -10.94 15.67 17.02
CA ILE A 58 -10.42 14.43 17.62
C ILE A 58 -9.28 14.67 18.59
N GLU A 59 -8.91 15.92 18.88
CA GLU A 59 -7.78 16.23 19.77
C GLU A 59 -7.95 15.60 21.15
N GLU A 60 -9.10 15.82 21.80
CA GLU A 60 -9.40 15.22 23.12
C GLU A 60 -9.42 13.69 23.07
N PHE A 61 -9.90 13.12 21.97
CA PHE A 61 -9.87 11.68 21.72
C PHE A 61 -8.43 11.17 21.64
N CYS A 62 -7.58 11.84 20.86
CA CYS A 62 -6.18 11.48 20.70
C CYS A 62 -5.41 11.54 22.01
N ILE A 63 -5.66 12.54 22.86
CA ILE A 63 -5.06 12.66 24.19
C ILE A 63 -5.48 11.48 25.06
N ARG A 64 -6.79 11.18 25.12
CA ARG A 64 -7.34 10.09 25.95
C ARG A 64 -6.83 8.72 25.53
N GLU A 65 -6.80 8.44 24.23
CA GLU A 65 -6.34 7.15 23.68
C GLU A 65 -4.80 7.08 23.53
N ASN A 66 -4.07 8.08 24.05
CA ASN A 66 -2.61 8.15 23.98
C ASN A 66 -2.06 8.03 22.54
N VAL A 67 -2.71 8.67 21.58
CA VAL A 67 -2.26 8.74 20.17
C VAL A 67 -1.05 9.67 20.09
N ALA A 68 0.02 9.23 19.43
CA ALA A 68 1.14 10.09 19.06
C ALA A 68 0.76 10.88 17.80
N VAL A 69 0.80 12.21 17.91
CA VAL A 69 0.40 13.15 16.86
C VAL A 69 1.63 13.89 16.38
N PHE A 70 1.86 13.91 15.07
CA PHE A 70 2.98 14.61 14.44
C PHE A 70 2.48 15.57 13.37
N SER A 71 3.06 16.76 13.30
CA SER A 71 2.98 17.61 12.11
C SER A 71 3.76 16.97 10.96
N SER A 72 3.34 17.21 9.71
CA SER A 72 4.05 16.69 8.53
C SER A 72 5.52 17.14 8.48
N ASN A 73 6.44 16.18 8.32
CA ASN A 73 7.87 16.40 8.11
C ASN A 73 8.32 15.87 6.74
N TYR A 74 8.14 16.68 5.70
CA TYR A 74 8.36 16.23 4.31
C TYR A 74 9.82 15.96 3.97
N GLU A 75 10.77 16.63 4.63
CA GLU A 75 12.20 16.36 4.46
C GLU A 75 12.55 14.94 4.95
N LEU A 76 12.03 14.55 6.11
CA LEU A 76 12.16 13.18 6.62
C LEU A 76 11.53 12.17 5.66
N TYR A 77 10.29 12.43 5.22
CA TYR A 77 9.55 11.51 4.35
C TYR A 77 10.23 11.36 2.98
N ALA A 78 10.73 12.44 2.40
CA ALA A 78 11.49 12.41 1.15
C ALA A 78 12.82 11.66 1.31
N ASN A 79 13.52 11.82 2.44
CA ASN A 79 14.76 11.09 2.71
C ASN A 79 14.51 9.57 2.80
N LEU A 80 13.53 9.16 3.59
CA LEU A 80 13.19 7.75 3.76
C LEU A 80 12.62 7.13 2.47
N SER A 81 11.85 7.90 1.69
CA SER A 81 11.42 7.52 0.35
C SER A 81 12.62 7.24 -0.56
N GLY A 82 13.57 8.19 -0.64
CA GLY A 82 14.76 8.03 -1.47
C GLY A 82 15.57 6.77 -1.11
N ARG A 83 15.70 6.47 0.19
CA ARG A 83 16.31 5.22 0.66
C ARG A 83 15.51 3.99 0.25
N MET A 84 14.20 4.00 0.44
CA MET A 84 13.32 2.91 0.02
C MET A 84 13.43 2.64 -1.48
N MET A 85 13.34 3.66 -2.33
CA MET A 85 13.47 3.54 -3.78
C MET A 85 14.84 2.99 -4.18
N SER A 86 15.91 3.46 -3.53
CA SER A 86 17.28 2.97 -3.78
C SER A 86 17.45 1.51 -3.37
N THR A 87 16.87 1.11 -2.24
CA THR A 87 16.86 -0.30 -1.80
C THR A 87 16.13 -1.18 -2.78
N ILE A 88 14.96 -0.77 -3.29
CA ILE A 88 14.20 -1.54 -4.28
C ILE A 88 14.98 -1.62 -5.61
N ALA A 89 15.53 -0.51 -6.09
CA ALA A 89 16.34 -0.46 -7.30
C ALA A 89 17.59 -1.34 -7.24
N SER A 90 18.09 -1.67 -6.04
CA SER A 90 19.21 -2.60 -5.89
C SER A 90 18.83 -4.07 -6.10
N GLN A 91 17.54 -4.40 -6.20
CA GLN A 91 17.03 -5.77 -6.31
C GLN A 91 16.49 -6.13 -7.69
N VAL A 92 16.31 -5.13 -8.56
CA VAL A 92 15.74 -5.28 -9.90
C VAL A 92 16.44 -4.36 -10.88
N ASP A 93 16.36 -4.66 -12.18
CA ASP A 93 17.07 -3.89 -13.21
C ASP A 93 16.55 -2.46 -13.35
N CYS A 94 15.24 -2.27 -13.23
CA CYS A 94 14.63 -0.95 -13.29
C CYS A 94 13.37 -0.82 -12.44
N ILE A 95 13.18 0.40 -11.93
CA ILE A 95 11.99 0.83 -11.22
C ILE A 95 11.42 2.09 -11.87
N ASP A 96 10.12 2.27 -11.71
CA ASP A 96 9.35 3.44 -12.12
C ASP A 96 8.63 4.00 -10.88
N PRO A 97 9.23 4.97 -10.18
CA PRO A 97 8.62 5.62 -9.02
C PRO A 97 7.27 6.25 -9.40
N TYR A 98 6.22 5.91 -8.66
CA TYR A 98 4.86 6.38 -8.92
C TYR A 98 4.43 7.48 -7.94
N SER A 99 4.80 7.33 -6.67
CA SER A 99 4.58 8.29 -5.58
C SER A 99 5.76 8.27 -4.61
N ILE A 100 5.66 9.00 -3.51
CA ILE A 100 6.67 9.02 -2.44
C ILE A 100 6.80 7.66 -1.73
N ASP A 101 5.74 6.85 -1.76
CA ASP A 101 5.64 5.58 -1.05
C ASP A 101 5.47 4.38 -1.97
N GLU A 102 5.41 4.57 -3.29
CA GLU A 102 5.13 3.50 -4.24
C GLU A 102 6.01 3.55 -5.49
N CYS A 103 6.45 2.39 -5.97
CA CYS A 103 7.07 2.26 -7.28
C CYS A 103 6.70 0.94 -7.97
N PHE A 104 6.74 0.95 -9.30
CA PHE A 104 6.66 -0.26 -10.11
C PHE A 104 8.06 -0.76 -10.42
N ALA A 105 8.42 -1.94 -9.92
CA ALA A 105 9.60 -2.68 -10.32
C ALA A 105 9.30 -3.53 -11.57
N ASN A 106 10.20 -3.50 -12.55
CA ASN A 106 10.13 -4.39 -13.69
C ASN A 106 10.71 -5.76 -13.34
N MET A 107 9.89 -6.80 -13.44
CA MET A 107 10.30 -8.19 -13.20
C MET A 107 10.24 -9.04 -14.48
N SER A 108 10.13 -8.40 -15.65
CA SER A 108 10.06 -9.11 -16.93
C SER A 108 11.40 -9.81 -17.21
N GLY A 109 11.34 -11.07 -17.64
CA GLY A 109 12.53 -11.86 -17.99
C GLY A 109 13.15 -12.64 -16.82
N TYR A 110 12.85 -12.30 -15.57
CA TYR A 110 13.39 -12.99 -14.39
C TYR A 110 12.94 -14.47 -14.32
N GLU A 111 11.72 -14.78 -14.77
CA GLU A 111 11.22 -16.16 -14.87
C GLU A 111 12.06 -17.02 -15.81
N GLY A 112 12.53 -16.43 -16.93
CA GLY A 112 13.43 -17.11 -17.89
C GLY A 112 14.82 -17.42 -17.32
N LEU A 113 15.19 -16.78 -16.21
CA LEU A 113 16.41 -17.03 -15.45
C LEU A 113 16.19 -18.04 -14.31
N GLY A 114 15.00 -18.62 -14.20
CA GLY A 114 14.63 -19.54 -13.11
C GLY A 114 14.35 -18.84 -11.79
N THR A 115 14.10 -17.52 -11.79
CA THR A 115 13.77 -16.77 -10.57
C THR A 115 12.31 -16.98 -10.19
N ASP A 116 12.07 -17.37 -8.94
CA ASP A 116 10.75 -17.33 -8.32
C ASP A 116 10.40 -15.86 -7.98
N LEU A 117 9.44 -15.30 -8.71
CA LEU A 117 9.00 -13.92 -8.54
C LEU A 117 8.39 -13.66 -7.16
N THR A 118 7.70 -14.63 -6.59
CA THR A 118 7.09 -14.51 -5.26
C THR A 118 8.18 -14.43 -4.20
N GLN A 119 9.21 -15.28 -4.31
CA GLN A 119 10.37 -15.21 -3.43
C GLN A 119 11.14 -13.89 -3.58
N LEU A 120 11.30 -13.38 -4.81
CA LEU A 120 11.90 -12.05 -5.05
C LEU A 120 11.06 -10.93 -4.41
N GLY A 121 9.73 -11.02 -4.50
CA GLY A 121 8.81 -10.10 -3.81
C GLY A 121 9.02 -10.09 -2.29
N PHE A 122 9.18 -11.26 -1.67
CA PHE A 122 9.52 -11.36 -0.24
C PHE A 122 10.89 -10.76 0.07
N GLN A 123 11.90 -11.03 -0.75
CA GLN A 123 13.25 -10.48 -0.58
C GLN A 123 13.23 -8.94 -0.62
N ILE A 124 12.53 -8.35 -1.60
CA ILE A 124 12.37 -6.88 -1.69
C ILE A 124 11.70 -6.33 -0.44
N LYS A 125 10.56 -6.91 -0.04
CA LYS A 125 9.81 -6.49 1.15
C LYS A 125 10.68 -6.53 2.41
N ASP A 126 11.36 -7.65 2.64
CA ASP A 126 12.15 -7.85 3.85
C ASP A 126 13.42 -6.99 3.85
N LYS A 127 14.04 -6.76 2.67
CA LYS A 127 15.19 -5.88 2.53
C LYS A 127 14.83 -4.41 2.78
N VAL A 128 13.69 -3.94 2.26
CA VAL A 128 13.22 -2.57 2.57
C VAL A 128 12.99 -2.40 4.07
N PHE A 129 12.36 -3.38 4.72
CA PHE A 129 12.15 -3.32 6.16
C PHE A 129 13.48 -3.34 6.93
N LYS A 130 14.42 -4.21 6.55
CA LYS A 130 15.73 -4.31 7.20
C LYS A 130 16.58 -3.05 7.03
N ASP A 131 16.64 -2.49 5.83
CA ASP A 131 17.57 -1.42 5.49
C ASP A 131 16.99 -0.02 5.80
N VAL A 132 15.66 0.13 5.78
CA VAL A 132 14.96 1.42 5.93
C VAL A 132 14.00 1.47 7.12
N GLY A 133 13.54 0.33 7.62
CA GLY A 133 12.54 0.26 8.70
C GLY A 133 11.09 0.46 8.24
N ILE A 134 10.84 0.56 6.94
CA ILE A 134 9.49 0.78 6.39
C ILE A 134 8.83 -0.55 6.06
N PRO A 135 7.69 -0.90 6.66
CA PRO A 135 6.93 -2.07 6.27
C PRO A 135 6.32 -1.86 4.89
N THR A 136 6.46 -2.83 3.99
CA THR A 136 5.91 -2.76 2.63
C THR A 136 5.05 -3.96 2.30
N CYS A 137 4.23 -3.82 1.26
CA CYS A 137 3.60 -4.93 0.56
C CYS A 137 4.01 -4.92 -0.91
N VAL A 138 3.96 -6.10 -1.54
CA VAL A 138 4.34 -6.30 -2.94
C VAL A 138 3.21 -6.99 -3.70
N GLY A 139 2.77 -6.40 -4.80
CA GLY A 139 1.79 -6.99 -5.72
C GLY A 139 2.40 -7.25 -7.08
N ILE A 140 2.41 -8.49 -7.55
CA ILE A 140 3.07 -8.91 -8.79
C ILE A 140 2.01 -9.32 -9.80
N ALA A 141 2.02 -8.73 -11.00
CA ALA A 141 1.09 -9.08 -12.07
C ALA A 141 1.55 -8.64 -13.48
N PRO A 142 0.93 -9.14 -14.56
CA PRO A 142 1.27 -8.78 -15.93
C PRO A 142 1.03 -7.30 -16.30
N THR A 143 0.11 -6.61 -15.61
CA THR A 143 -0.23 -5.20 -15.86
C THR A 143 -0.09 -4.36 -14.58
N LYS A 144 0.16 -3.05 -14.71
CA LYS A 144 0.26 -2.14 -13.56
C LYS A 144 -1.02 -2.11 -12.72
N THR A 145 -2.20 -2.14 -13.35
CA THR A 145 -3.50 -2.19 -12.66
C THR A 145 -3.66 -3.46 -11.84
N LEU A 146 -3.35 -4.63 -12.40
CA LEU A 146 -3.41 -5.89 -11.65
C LEU A 146 -2.34 -5.95 -10.55
N ALA A 147 -1.16 -5.35 -10.75
CA ALA A 147 -0.12 -5.29 -9.72
C ALA A 147 -0.57 -4.44 -8.52
N LYS A 148 -1.21 -3.29 -8.79
CA LYS A 148 -1.90 -2.49 -7.76
C LYS A 148 -2.98 -3.27 -7.03
N TYR A 149 -3.82 -3.97 -7.78
CA TYR A 149 -4.84 -4.84 -7.20
C TYR A 149 -4.25 -5.96 -6.32
N CYS A 150 -3.19 -6.63 -6.77
CA CYS A 150 -2.50 -7.65 -5.97
C CYS A 150 -1.89 -7.05 -4.70
N ASN A 151 -1.35 -5.83 -4.75
CA ASN A 151 -0.84 -5.14 -3.57
C ASN A 151 -1.96 -4.84 -2.56
N HIS A 152 -3.13 -4.40 -3.05
CA HIS A 152 -4.33 -4.25 -2.23
C HIS A 152 -4.70 -5.56 -1.52
N LEU A 153 -4.73 -6.69 -2.24
CA LEU A 153 -4.95 -8.00 -1.62
C LEU A 153 -3.87 -8.33 -0.58
N ALA A 154 -2.59 -8.09 -0.89
CA ALA A 154 -1.47 -8.35 0.01
C ALA A 154 -1.57 -7.58 1.33
N LYS A 155 -2.16 -6.38 1.32
CA LYS A 155 -2.42 -5.55 2.51
C LYS A 155 -3.60 -6.05 3.34
N HIS A 156 -4.66 -6.57 2.71
CA HIS A 156 -5.91 -6.94 3.38
C HIS A 156 -5.95 -8.40 3.85
N TYR A 157 -5.31 -9.31 3.13
CA TYR A 157 -5.36 -10.74 3.44
C TYR A 157 -4.05 -11.19 4.10
N ALA A 158 -4.07 -11.29 5.44
CA ALA A 158 -2.90 -11.65 6.25
C ALA A 158 -2.22 -12.97 5.83
N GLY A 159 -2.97 -13.92 5.26
CA GLY A 159 -2.44 -15.18 4.74
C GLY A 159 -1.42 -15.02 3.61
N LEU A 160 -1.44 -13.89 2.89
CA LEU A 160 -0.49 -13.55 1.82
C LEU A 160 0.83 -12.99 2.37
N LYS A 161 0.91 -12.68 3.68
CA LYS A 161 2.13 -12.21 4.35
C LYS A 161 2.79 -10.98 3.68
N GLY A 162 1.97 -10.14 3.04
CA GLY A 162 2.40 -8.92 2.37
C GLY A 162 2.95 -9.11 0.95
N VAL A 163 2.87 -10.29 0.34
CA VAL A 163 3.22 -10.51 -1.07
C VAL A 163 2.10 -11.26 -1.78
N CYS A 164 1.62 -10.72 -2.89
CA CYS A 164 0.61 -11.37 -3.74
C CYS A 164 1.12 -11.43 -5.17
N ASN A 165 1.30 -12.63 -5.71
CA ASN A 165 1.60 -12.85 -7.11
C ASN A 165 0.37 -13.38 -7.85
N TRP A 166 -0.09 -12.65 -8.85
CA TRP A 166 -1.25 -13.01 -9.66
C TRP A 166 -1.11 -14.38 -10.33
N LEU A 167 0.11 -14.73 -10.75
CA LEU A 167 0.37 -15.98 -11.46
C LEU A 167 0.33 -17.22 -10.56
N ASP A 168 0.50 -17.07 -9.25
CA ASP A 168 0.40 -18.17 -8.28
C ASP A 168 -1.05 -18.53 -7.97
N LEU A 169 -2.01 -17.69 -8.36
CA LEU A 169 -3.43 -17.93 -8.17
C LEU A 169 -3.99 -18.77 -9.31
N THR A 170 -4.71 -19.84 -8.97
CA THR A 170 -5.49 -20.58 -9.97
C THR A 170 -6.58 -19.68 -10.56
N PRO A 171 -7.09 -19.97 -11.78
CA PRO A 171 -8.17 -19.17 -12.38
C PRO A 171 -9.40 -19.03 -11.47
N GLN A 172 -9.74 -20.07 -10.71
CA GLN A 172 -10.84 -20.04 -9.74
C GLN A 172 -10.55 -19.08 -8.57
N ARG A 173 -9.30 -19.02 -8.10
CA ARG A 173 -8.88 -18.08 -7.05
C ARG A 173 -8.82 -16.64 -7.57
N GLN A 174 -8.37 -16.45 -8.81
CA GLN A 174 -8.39 -15.14 -9.48
C GLN A 174 -9.82 -14.60 -9.60
N ALA A 175 -10.75 -15.41 -10.13
CA ALA A 175 -12.15 -15.03 -10.26
C ALA A 175 -12.78 -14.74 -8.88
N LYS A 176 -12.49 -15.58 -7.87
CA LYS A 176 -12.97 -15.34 -6.51
C LYS A 176 -12.43 -14.03 -5.93
N ALA A 177 -11.14 -13.75 -6.09
CA ALA A 177 -10.57 -12.51 -5.60
C ALA A 177 -11.30 -11.32 -6.22
N LEU A 178 -11.42 -11.28 -7.55
CA LEU A 178 -12.11 -10.20 -8.26
C LEU A 178 -13.58 -10.06 -7.87
N ALA A 179 -14.28 -11.16 -7.58
CA ALA A 179 -15.68 -11.12 -7.15
C ALA A 179 -15.87 -10.58 -5.73
N CYS A 180 -14.84 -10.66 -4.88
CA CYS A 180 -14.92 -10.22 -3.49
C CYS A 180 -14.61 -8.73 -3.29
N GLU A 181 -14.02 -8.06 -4.28
CA GLU A 181 -13.64 -6.65 -4.19
C GLU A 181 -14.61 -5.79 -5.01
N PRO A 182 -15.11 -4.66 -4.45
CA PRO A 182 -15.98 -3.77 -5.20
C PRO A 182 -15.20 -3.06 -6.30
N VAL A 183 -15.90 -2.65 -7.35
CA VAL A 183 -15.29 -2.00 -8.53
C VAL A 183 -14.56 -0.69 -8.16
N SER A 184 -14.98 -0.04 -7.07
CA SER A 184 -14.34 1.17 -6.53
C SER A 184 -12.90 0.97 -6.04
N GLU A 185 -12.49 -0.26 -5.76
CA GLU A 185 -11.10 -0.56 -5.37
C GLU A 185 -10.16 -0.71 -6.58
N ILE A 186 -10.69 -0.70 -7.80
CA ILE A 186 -9.88 -0.79 -9.00
C ILE A 186 -9.22 0.55 -9.29
N TRP A 187 -7.89 0.52 -9.47
CA TRP A 187 -7.10 1.71 -9.75
C TRP A 187 -7.62 2.44 -11.00
N GLY A 188 -7.96 3.71 -10.82
CA GLY A 188 -8.58 4.57 -11.84
C GLY A 188 -10.09 4.74 -11.68
N VAL A 189 -10.77 3.91 -10.87
CA VAL A 189 -12.22 4.00 -10.64
C VAL A 189 -12.52 4.86 -9.41
N GLY A 190 -12.60 6.17 -9.62
CA GLY A 190 -13.02 7.11 -8.57
C GLY A 190 -14.54 7.07 -8.31
N ARG A 191 -14.99 7.82 -7.28
CA ARG A 191 -16.41 7.89 -6.87
C ARG A 191 -17.41 8.09 -8.01
N ARG A 192 -17.15 9.04 -8.92
CA ARG A 192 -18.03 9.32 -10.06
C ARG A 192 -18.12 8.15 -11.04
N TYR A 193 -17.00 7.47 -11.29
CA TYR A 193 -16.99 6.27 -12.13
C TYR A 193 -17.67 5.09 -11.45
N THR A 194 -17.50 4.94 -10.14
CA THR A 194 -18.22 3.94 -9.35
C THR A 194 -19.73 4.12 -9.51
N GLU A 195 -20.25 5.32 -9.28
CA GLU A 195 -21.68 5.65 -9.45
C GLU A 195 -22.19 5.40 -10.88
N HIS A 196 -21.33 5.52 -11.90
CA HIS A 196 -21.68 5.25 -13.28
C HIS A 196 -21.71 3.75 -13.60
N LEU A 197 -20.66 3.01 -13.19
CA LEU A 197 -20.53 1.57 -13.39
C LEU A 197 -21.63 0.79 -12.66
N GLU A 198 -21.96 1.20 -11.44
CA GLU A 198 -23.05 0.58 -10.67
C GLU A 198 -24.41 0.69 -11.38
N LYS A 199 -24.67 1.79 -12.09
CA LYS A 199 -25.88 1.97 -12.91
C LYS A 199 -25.89 1.05 -14.13
N MET A 200 -24.73 0.61 -14.59
CA MET A 200 -24.56 -0.39 -15.65
C MET A 200 -24.61 -1.84 -15.11
N GLY A 201 -24.83 -2.02 -13.81
CA GLY A 201 -24.82 -3.34 -13.17
C GLY A 201 -23.42 -3.86 -12.83
N ILE A 202 -22.37 -3.08 -13.06
CA ILE A 202 -20.97 -3.44 -12.78
C ILE A 202 -20.67 -3.01 -11.34
N ARG A 203 -20.59 -3.98 -10.42
CA ARG A 203 -20.42 -3.70 -8.97
C ARG A 203 -19.11 -4.23 -8.41
N THR A 204 -18.58 -5.29 -9.00
CA THR A 204 -17.35 -5.95 -8.57
C THR A 204 -16.23 -5.76 -9.58
N ALA A 205 -14.99 -6.01 -9.15
CA ALA A 205 -13.86 -6.06 -10.08
C ALA A 205 -14.02 -7.16 -11.13
N LEU A 206 -14.71 -8.27 -10.80
CA LEU A 206 -15.01 -9.34 -11.76
C LEU A 206 -16.00 -8.87 -12.83
N ASP A 207 -17.06 -8.16 -12.44
CA ASP A 207 -18.03 -7.61 -13.41
C ASP A 207 -17.33 -6.71 -14.42
N LEU A 208 -16.40 -5.86 -13.95
CA LEU A 208 -15.64 -4.97 -14.81
C LEU A 208 -14.68 -5.74 -15.73
N ALA A 209 -14.04 -6.80 -15.23
CA ALA A 209 -13.16 -7.64 -16.03
C ALA A 209 -13.90 -8.43 -17.13
N CYS A 210 -15.20 -8.65 -16.96
CA CYS A 210 -16.08 -9.34 -17.90
C CYS A 210 -16.97 -8.39 -18.72
N ALA A 211 -16.83 -7.07 -18.56
CA ALA A 211 -17.59 -6.08 -19.30
C ALA A 211 -16.95 -5.82 -20.68
N ASP A 212 -17.74 -5.96 -21.74
CA ASP A 212 -17.39 -5.61 -23.13
C ASP A 212 -17.99 -4.25 -23.52
#